data_AF-L9XP16-F1
#
_entry.id   AF-L9XP16-F1
#
_cell.length_a   1.000
_cell.length_b   1.000
_cell.length_c   1.000
_cell.angle_alpha   90.00
_cell.angle_beta   90.00
_cell.angle_gamma   90.00
#
_symmetry.space_group_name_H-M   'P 1'
#
loop_
_entity.id
_entity.type
_entity.pdbx_description
1 polymer ?
#
loop_
_entity_poly.entity_id
_entity_poly.type
_entity_poly.pdbx_seq_one_letter_code
_entity_poly.pdbx_strand_id
1 'polypeptide(L)' 'MPTCSDCGEFVTRDFIRVFGVGGEVDGCPACRTNRELGDGDAATRSE' A
#
# COMPACT_ATOMS: atom_id res chain seq x y z
N MET A 1 -4.72 -13.55 -3.48
CA MET A 1 -5.30 -12.20 -3.34
C MET A 1 -4.21 -11.33 -2.75
N PRO A 2 -3.94 -10.14 -3.31
CA PRO A 2 -2.86 -9.31 -2.81
C PRO A 2 -3.20 -8.76 -1.42
N THR A 3 -2.17 -8.56 -0.60
CA THR A 3 -2.30 -8.07 0.78
C THR A 3 -1.32 -6.94 1.04
N CYS A 4 -1.66 -6.06 1.97
CA CYS A 4 -0.79 -5.03 2.49
C CYS A 4 0.34 -5.65 3.34
N SER A 5 1.57 -5.21 3.14
CA SER A 5 2.74 -5.70 3.87
C SER A 5 2.80 -5.20 5.32
N ASP A 6 2.24 -4.00 5.62
CA ASP A 6 2.21 -3.43 6.98
C ASP A 6 1.17 -4.13 7.87
N CYS A 7 -0.09 -4.22 7.44
CA CYS A 7 -1.18 -4.74 8.28
C CYS A 7 -1.79 -6.08 7.86
N GLY A 8 -1.39 -6.63 6.70
CA GLY A 8 -1.92 -7.91 6.19
C GLY A 8 -3.34 -7.85 5.62
N GLU A 9 -3.98 -6.68 5.59
CA GLU A 9 -5.33 -6.55 5.02
C GLU A 9 -5.33 -6.81 3.51
N PHE A 10 -6.46 -7.29 3.00
CA PHE A 10 -6.67 -7.48 1.58
C PHE A 10 -6.67 -6.16 0.82
N VAL A 11 -5.93 -6.10 -0.28
CA VAL A 11 -5.92 -4.94 -1.18
C VAL A 11 -6.25 -5.36 -2.61
N THR A 12 -6.88 -4.45 -3.36
CA THR A 12 -7.23 -4.69 -4.75
C THR A 12 -6.01 -4.61 -5.67
N ARG A 13 -6.08 -5.28 -6.82
CA ARG A 13 -5.03 -5.19 -7.84
C ARG A 13 -4.91 -3.78 -8.42
N ASP A 14 -6.03 -3.05 -8.50
CA ASP A 14 -6.04 -1.66 -8.94
C ASP A 14 -5.31 -0.75 -7.95
N PHE A 15 -5.44 -1.01 -6.64
CA PHE A 15 -4.72 -0.27 -5.62
C PHE A 15 -3.20 -0.46 -5.76
N ILE A 16 -2.73 -1.71 -5.87
CA ILE A 16 -1.31 -2.02 -6.08
C ILE A 16 -0.77 -1.40 -7.37
N ARG A 17 -1.58 -1.30 -8.43
CA ARG A 17 -1.13 -0.71 -9.69
C ARG A 17 -0.79 0.78 -9.56
N VAL A 18 -1.45 1.49 -8.65
CA VAL A 18 -1.27 2.93 -8.45
C VAL A 18 -0.24 3.22 -7.37
N PHE A 19 -0.32 2.48 -6.26
CA PHE A 19 0.41 2.75 -5.03
C PHE A 19 1.51 1.74 -4.72
N GLY A 20 1.60 0.65 -5.47
CA GLY A 20 2.53 -0.44 -5.21
C GLY A 20 3.81 -0.35 -6.03
N VAL A 21 4.85 -0.98 -5.49
CA VAL A 21 6.15 -1.16 -6.14
C VAL A 21 6.42 -2.65 -6.21
N GLY A 22 6.80 -3.18 -7.37
CA GLY A 22 7.07 -4.61 -7.54
C GLY A 22 5.85 -5.54 -7.36
N GLY A 23 4.63 -4.99 -7.29
CA GLY A 23 3.41 -5.77 -7.09
C GLY A 23 3.00 -5.95 -5.62
N GLU A 24 3.68 -5.27 -4.70
CA GLU A 24 3.37 -5.20 -3.28
C GLU A 24 3.09 -3.74 -2.87
N VAL A 25 2.36 -3.55 -1.76
CA VAL A 25 2.13 -2.24 -1.12
C VAL A 25 2.48 -2.36 0.35
N ASP A 26 3.22 -1.38 0.86
CA ASP A 26 3.54 -1.31 2.29
C ASP A 26 2.37 -0.68 3.04
N GLY A 27 1.81 0.43 2.57
CA GLY A 27 0.64 1.08 3.18
C GLY A 27 -0.68 0.79 2.45
N CYS A 28 -1.79 0.70 3.19
CA CYS A 28 -3.14 0.60 2.62
C CYS A 28 -4.18 1.46 3.36
N PRO A 29 -5.40 1.66 2.83
CA PRO A 29 -6.42 2.51 3.43
C PRO A 29 -6.93 2.05 4.80
N ALA A 30 -6.62 0.81 5.21
CA ALA A 30 -7.02 0.27 6.50
C ALA A 30 -6.06 0.64 7.62
N CYS A 31 -4.76 0.76 7.32
CA CYS A 31 -3.73 1.12 8.30
C CYS A 31 -3.21 2.56 8.14
N ARG A 32 -3.49 3.21 7.00
CA ARG A 32 -3.02 4.56 6.67
C ARG A 32 -4.15 5.45 6.17
N THR A 33 -3.98 6.75 6.39
CA THR A 33 -4.88 7.77 5.85
C THR A 33 -4.57 8.05 4.38
N ASN A 34 -5.56 8.55 3.63
CA ASN A 34 -5.35 8.98 2.23
C ASN A 34 -4.23 10.02 2.06
N ARG A 35 -3.98 10.83 3.10
CA ARG A 35 -2.88 11.81 3.10
C ARG A 35 -1.53 11.10 3.06
N GLU A 36 -1.29 10.18 3.99
CA GLU A 36 -0.07 9.37 4.05
C GLU A 36 0.13 8.59 2.73
N LEU A 37 -0.92 7.95 2.23
CA LEU A 37 -0.86 7.22 0.96
C LEU A 37 -0.50 8.13 -0.23
N GLY A 38 -1.04 9.35 -0.27
CA GLY A 38 -0.78 10.35 -1.32
C GLY A 38 0.61 10.99 -1.23
N ASP A 39 1.18 11.07 -0.03
CA ASP A 39 2.55 11.54 0.21
C ASP A 39 3.62 10.48 -0.17
N GLY A 40 3.18 9.28 -0.59
CA GLY A 40 4.04 8.20 -1.09
C GLY A 40 4.26 7.06 -0.10
N ASP A 41 3.74 7.15 1.12
CA ASP A 41 3.93 6.19 2.23
C ASP A 41 3.38 4.78 1.91
N ALA A 42 2.55 4.66 0.86
CA ALA A 42 2.03 3.39 0.37
C ALA A 42 3.10 2.49 -0.29
N ALA A 43 4.15 3.11 -0.83
CA ALA A 43 5.22 2.49 -1.62
C ALA A 43 6.61 2.62 -0.96
N THR A 44 6.73 3.36 0.14
CA THR A 44 8.01 3.54 0.81
C THR A 44 8.36 2.26 1.56
N ARG A 45 9.16 1.41 0.91
CA ARG A 45 10.00 0.48 1.66
C ARG A 45 10.98 1.36 2.43
N SER A 46 10.79 1.47 3.75
CA SER A 46 11.75 2.15 4.61
C SER A 46 13.04 1.33 4.56
N GLU A 47 14.07 1.90 3.93
CA GLU A 47 15.42 1.33 3.88
C GLU A 47 16.06 1.25 5.28
#